data_AF-A0A924FBS6-F1
#
_entry.id   AF-A0A924FBS6-F1
#
_cell.length_a   1.000
_cell.length_b   1.000
_cell.length_c   1.000
_cell.angle_alpha   90.00
_cell.angle_beta   90.00
_cell.angle_gamma   90.00
#
_symmetry.space_group_name_H-M   'P 1'
#
loop_
_entity.id
_entity.type
_entity.pdbx_description
1 polymer ?
#
loop_
_entity_poly.entity_id
_entity_poly.type
_entity_poly.pdbx_seq_one_letter_code
_entity_poly.pdbx_strand_id
1 'polypeptide(L)'
;MKHLFFCLPFLLLISCTHSIYHVATLQSEQVKPIGKDFMYENEHLKVIYNLWAEDGRMRYLLFNKTEQPLYIDWTKSFLARNRTKTGYSQLPPHSRKNLPDTLQYVYLNNRIVPYQLTARENRFAEIPAQTFVAIADFPIRFVIQHLNANVKGVA
;
A
#
# COMPACT_ATOMS: atom_id res chain seq x y z
N MET A 1 -6.08 51.45 -24.93
CA MET A 1 -5.61 50.08 -24.61
C MET A 1 -5.50 49.86 -23.09
N LYS A 2 -6.55 50.14 -22.30
CA LYS A 2 -6.55 50.00 -20.83
C LYS A 2 -7.41 48.84 -20.31
N HIS A 3 -8.33 48.35 -21.14
CA HIS A 3 -9.23 47.24 -20.78
C HIS A 3 -8.61 45.84 -20.92
N LEU A 4 -7.43 45.72 -21.55
CA LEU A 4 -6.73 44.43 -21.70
C LEU A 4 -6.14 43.92 -20.37
N PHE A 5 -5.81 44.83 -19.45
CA PHE A 5 -5.26 44.48 -18.14
C PHE A 5 -6.29 43.86 -17.18
N PHE A 6 -7.59 44.04 -17.44
CA PHE A 6 -8.66 43.54 -16.57
C PHE A 6 -8.99 42.05 -16.79
N CYS A 7 -8.56 41.46 -17.91
CA CYS A 7 -8.80 40.04 -18.21
C CYS A 7 -7.72 39.10 -17.65
N LEU A 8 -6.54 39.61 -17.29
CA LEU A 8 -5.42 38.83 -16.77
C LEU A 8 -5.72 38.06 -15.46
N PRO A 9 -6.44 38.62 -14.46
CA PRO A 9 -6.76 37.86 -13.25
C PRO A 9 -7.80 36.75 -13.49
N PHE A 10 -8.65 36.88 -14.51
CA PHE A 10 -9.68 35.87 -14.84
C PHE A 10 -9.08 34.61 -15.47
N LEU A 11 -7.95 34.75 -16.18
CA LEU A 11 -7.19 33.62 -16.75
C LEU A 11 -6.49 32.75 -15.70
N LEU A 12 -6.15 33.30 -14.53
CA LEU A 12 -5.50 32.56 -13.45
C LEU A 12 -6.46 31.63 -12.70
N LEU A 13 -7.77 31.87 -12.78
CA LEU A 13 -8.79 31.06 -12.10
C LEU A 13 -9.17 29.78 -12.86
N ILE A 14 -8.69 29.59 -14.09
CA ILE A 14 -9.00 28.43 -14.94
C ILE A 14 -7.99 27.28 -14.71
N SER A 15 -6.98 27.46 -13.85
CA SER A 15 -6.01 26.41 -13.50
C SER A 15 -6.59 25.44 -12.45
N CYS A 16 -7.73 24.82 -12.76
CA CYS A 16 -8.18 23.64 -12.03
C CYS A 16 -7.42 22.43 -12.57
N THR A 17 -6.45 21.93 -11.79
CA THR A 17 -5.84 20.64 -12.08
C THR A 17 -6.89 19.55 -11.87
N HIS A 18 -7.37 18.94 -12.95
CA HIS A 18 -8.27 17.79 -12.86
C HIS A 18 -7.51 16.63 -12.22
N SER A 19 -7.81 16.32 -10.96
CA SER A 19 -7.36 15.08 -10.33
C SER A 19 -8.05 13.91 -11.02
N ILE A 20 -7.29 13.15 -11.80
CA ILE A 20 -7.78 11.92 -12.41
C ILE A 20 -7.64 10.80 -11.36
N TYR A 21 -8.77 10.25 -10.93
CA TYR A 21 -8.80 9.11 -10.02
C TYR A 21 -9.04 7.83 -10.84
N HIS A 22 -8.18 6.83 -10.64
CA HIS A 22 -8.42 5.49 -11.18
C HIS A 22 -9.19 4.69 -10.13
N VAL A 23 -10.44 4.37 -10.44
CA VAL A 23 -11.26 3.46 -9.62
C VAL A 23 -11.20 2.09 -10.29
N ALA A 24 -10.85 1.06 -9.52
CA ALA A 24 -10.84 -0.32 -9.98
C ALA A 24 -11.65 -1.18 -9.02
N THR A 25 -12.48 -2.06 -9.58
CA THR A 25 -13.17 -3.10 -8.82
C THR A 25 -12.24 -4.29 -8.66
N LEU A 26 -12.06 -4.76 -7.43
CA LEU A 26 -11.25 -5.93 -7.10
C LEU A 26 -12.17 -7.11 -6.83
N GLN A 27 -11.87 -8.26 -7.42
CA GLN A 27 -12.57 -9.52 -7.17
C GLN A 27 -11.56 -10.64 -6.94
N SER A 28 -11.82 -11.48 -5.94
CA SER A 28 -11.03 -12.65 -5.63
C SER A 28 -11.92 -13.66 -4.91
N GLU A 29 -11.75 -14.95 -5.22
CA GLU A 29 -12.48 -16.03 -4.54
C GLU A 29 -11.91 -16.33 -3.14
N GLN A 30 -10.62 -16.07 -2.95
CA GLN A 30 -9.88 -16.43 -1.73
C GLN A 30 -9.73 -15.25 -0.76
N VAL A 31 -9.91 -14.02 -1.24
CA VAL A 31 -9.74 -12.80 -0.45
C VAL A 31 -11.11 -12.21 -0.12
N LYS A 32 -11.34 -11.97 1.16
CA LYS A 32 -12.58 -11.36 1.67
C LYS A 32 -12.33 -9.88 1.99
N PRO A 33 -13.17 -8.95 1.53
CA PRO A 33 -13.10 -7.56 1.98
C PRO A 33 -13.58 -7.48 3.45
N ILE A 34 -12.88 -6.70 4.28
CA ILE A 34 -13.29 -6.40 5.65
C ILE A 34 -13.09 -4.91 5.92
N GLY A 35 -14.18 -4.15 5.94
CA GLY A 35 -14.11 -2.70 6.02
C GLY A 35 -13.35 -2.11 4.83
N LYS A 36 -12.23 -1.42 5.10
CA LYS A 36 -11.34 -0.86 4.07
C LYS A 36 -10.17 -1.78 3.69
N ASP A 37 -10.15 -2.99 4.23
CA ASP A 37 -9.05 -3.94 4.12
C ASP A 37 -9.45 -5.21 3.38
N PHE A 38 -8.44 -6.02 3.11
CA PHE A 38 -8.56 -7.34 2.53
C PHE A 38 -8.01 -8.38 3.49
N MET A 39 -8.69 -9.52 3.59
CA MET A 39 -8.27 -10.65 4.39
C MET A 39 -8.12 -11.89 3.53
N TYR A 40 -6.98 -12.55 3.68
CA TYR A 40 -6.75 -13.91 3.22
C TYR A 40 -6.43 -14.78 4.43
N GLU A 41 -6.90 -16.02 4.45
CA GLU A 41 -6.65 -16.95 5.54
C GLU A 41 -6.54 -18.39 5.03
N ASN A 42 -5.55 -19.12 5.55
CA ASN A 42 -5.41 -20.56 5.40
C ASN A 42 -5.20 -21.22 6.78
N GLU A 43 -4.79 -22.49 6.80
CA GLU A 43 -4.58 -23.25 8.04
C GLU A 43 -3.46 -22.66 8.93
N HIS A 44 -2.42 -22.08 8.33
CA HIS A 44 -1.21 -21.64 9.02
C HIS A 44 -1.17 -20.14 9.30
N LEU A 45 -1.71 -19.33 8.39
CA LEU A 45 -1.51 -17.89 8.38
C LEU A 45 -2.82 -17.18 8.01
N LYS A 46 -3.14 -16.13 8.77
CA LYS A 46 -4.13 -15.12 8.37
C LYS A 46 -3.40 -13.81 8.06
N VAL A 47 -3.73 -13.22 6.93
CA VAL A 47 -3.15 -11.97 6.44
C VAL A 47 -4.27 -10.96 6.26
N ILE A 48 -4.20 -9.85 6.98
CA ILE A 48 -5.05 -8.67 6.75
C ILE A 48 -4.18 -7.58 6.16
N TYR A 49 -4.55 -7.02 5.02
CA TYR A 49 -3.70 -6.09 4.30
C TYR A 49 -4.47 -4.94 3.66
N ASN A 50 -3.74 -3.85 3.44
CA ASN A 50 -4.19 -2.71 2.67
C ASN A 50 -3.03 -2.24 1.79
N LEU A 51 -3.22 -2.26 0.47
CA LEU A 51 -2.20 -1.87 -0.50
C LEU A 51 -2.36 -0.42 -0.99
N TRP A 52 -3.36 0.30 -0.48
CA TRP A 52 -3.68 1.66 -0.91
C TRP A 52 -4.40 2.43 0.20
N ALA A 53 -3.78 2.46 1.38
CA ALA A 53 -4.29 3.29 2.47
C ALA A 53 -3.99 4.78 2.17
N GLU A 54 -4.52 5.65 3.02
CA GLU A 54 -4.29 7.10 2.93
C GLU A 54 -2.78 7.42 2.80
N ASP A 55 -2.45 8.44 2.02
CA ASP A 55 -1.09 8.80 1.59
C ASP A 55 -0.34 7.72 0.77
N GLY A 56 -1.04 6.72 0.22
CA GLY A 56 -0.41 5.63 -0.53
C GLY A 56 0.40 4.70 0.38
N ARG A 57 -0.04 4.50 1.63
CA ARG A 57 0.61 3.58 2.56
C ARG A 57 0.17 2.14 2.28
N MET A 58 1.11 1.20 2.25
CA MET A 58 0.82 -0.23 2.34
C MET A 58 1.08 -0.78 3.73
N ARG A 59 0.28 -1.76 4.14
CA ARG A 59 0.46 -2.49 5.40
C ARG A 59 -0.06 -3.93 5.35
N TYR A 60 0.48 -4.75 6.25
CA TYR A 60 0.11 -6.13 6.52
C TYR A 60 -0.02 -6.36 8.03
N LEU A 61 -1.04 -7.12 8.43
CA LEU A 61 -1.17 -7.75 9.75
C LEU A 61 -1.11 -9.25 9.52
N LEU A 62 -0.17 -9.90 10.18
CA LEU A 62 0.18 -11.29 9.91
C LEU A 62 -0.03 -12.09 11.18
N PHE A 63 -0.99 -13.00 11.17
CA PHE A 63 -1.37 -13.81 12.32
C PHE A 63 -0.91 -15.24 12.08
N ASN A 64 0.05 -15.69 12.90
CA ASN A 64 0.48 -17.07 12.91
C ASN A 64 -0.53 -17.91 13.71
N LYS A 65 -1.12 -18.90 13.05
CA LYS A 65 -2.11 -19.82 13.63
C LYS A 65 -1.48 -21.13 14.10
N THR A 66 -0.18 -21.29 13.93
CA THR A 66 0.55 -22.51 14.25
C THR A 66 1.23 -22.43 15.60
N GLU A 67 1.62 -23.59 16.12
CA GLU A 67 2.42 -23.74 17.34
C GLU A 67 3.92 -23.46 17.13
N GLN A 68 4.33 -23.18 15.89
CA GLN A 68 5.73 -22.96 15.54
C GLN A 68 5.92 -21.53 15.00
N PRO A 69 7.09 -20.91 15.17
CA PRO A 69 7.36 -19.62 14.56
C PRO A 69 7.33 -19.71 13.03
N LEU A 70 6.72 -18.71 12.39
CA LEU A 70 6.76 -18.54 10.94
C LEU A 70 7.79 -17.47 10.58
N TYR A 71 8.50 -17.67 9.47
CA TYR A 71 9.49 -16.72 8.98
C TYR A 71 9.10 -16.24 7.57
N ILE A 72 9.06 -14.92 7.39
CA ILE A 72 8.85 -14.31 6.08
C ILE A 72 10.17 -13.80 5.54
N ASP A 73 10.59 -14.33 4.38
CA ASP A 73 11.76 -13.87 3.65
C ASP A 73 11.39 -12.69 2.74
N TRP A 74 11.73 -11.47 3.17
CA TRP A 74 11.44 -10.25 2.42
C TRP A 74 12.27 -10.13 1.14
N THR A 75 13.40 -10.82 1.04
CA THR A 75 14.23 -10.83 -0.19
C THR A 75 13.56 -11.62 -1.32
N LYS A 76 12.62 -12.50 -0.98
CA LYS A 76 11.80 -13.28 -1.93
C LYS A 76 10.41 -12.68 -2.13
N SER A 77 10.14 -11.52 -1.53
CA SER A 77 8.82 -10.88 -1.55
C SER A 77 8.88 -9.61 -2.38
N PHE A 78 7.91 -9.43 -3.29
CA PHE A 78 7.85 -8.25 -4.16
C PHE A 78 6.41 -7.77 -4.40
N LEU A 79 6.25 -6.47 -4.59
CA LEU A 79 5.04 -5.87 -5.13
C LEU A 79 5.09 -5.99 -6.66
N ALA A 80 4.14 -6.73 -7.22
CA ALA A 80 3.93 -6.80 -8.67
C ALA A 80 2.86 -5.79 -9.09
N ARG A 81 3.20 -4.91 -10.02
CA ARG A 81 2.24 -3.98 -10.65
C ARG A 81 2.57 -3.84 -12.12
N ASN A 82 1.58 -4.08 -12.98
CA ASN A 82 1.77 -4.11 -14.42
C ASN A 82 2.91 -5.09 -14.79
N ARG A 83 3.94 -4.62 -15.50
CA ARG A 83 5.12 -5.40 -15.88
C ARG A 83 6.32 -5.20 -14.94
N THR A 84 6.13 -4.51 -13.81
CA THR A 84 7.22 -4.18 -12.88
C THR A 84 7.07 -4.96 -11.57
N LYS A 85 8.18 -5.44 -11.05
CA LYS A 85 8.29 -6.06 -9.72
C LYS A 85 9.24 -5.21 -8.88
N THR A 86 8.80 -4.79 -7.70
CA THR A 86 9.63 -4.04 -6.75
C THR A 86 9.75 -4.86 -5.48
N GLY A 87 10.97 -5.20 -5.06
CA GLY A 87 11.18 -5.99 -3.84
C GLY A 87 10.75 -5.18 -2.60
N TYR A 88 10.07 -5.80 -1.63
CA TYR A 88 9.67 -5.10 -0.41
C TYR A 88 10.87 -4.62 0.41
N SER A 89 11.99 -5.34 0.35
CA SER A 89 13.27 -4.93 0.96
C SER A 89 13.91 -3.70 0.31
N GLN A 90 13.49 -3.34 -0.91
CA GLN A 90 14.02 -2.21 -1.68
C GLN A 90 13.17 -0.94 -1.57
N LEU A 91 11.97 -1.04 -0.98
CA LEU A 91 11.07 0.10 -0.85
C LEU A 91 11.63 1.09 0.19
N PRO A 92 11.62 2.41 -0.12
CA PRO A 92 12.06 3.42 0.83
C PRO A 92 11.09 3.48 2.02
N PRO A 93 11.49 3.89 3.23
CA PRO A 93 10.55 4.12 4.31
C PRO A 93 9.60 5.28 3.96
N HIS A 94 8.38 5.23 4.47
CA HIS A 94 7.47 6.36 4.37
C HIS A 94 8.09 7.59 5.05
N SER A 95 8.10 8.74 4.38
CA SER A 95 8.84 9.94 4.83
C SER A 95 8.28 10.55 6.11
N ARG A 96 7.01 10.28 6.42
CA ARG A 96 6.36 10.66 7.67
C ARG A 96 6.32 9.41 8.55
N LYS A 97 6.97 9.47 9.73
CA LYS A 97 6.75 8.51 10.83
C LYS A 97 5.32 8.72 11.31
N ASN A 98 4.37 8.08 10.66
CA ASN A 98 3.04 7.99 11.22
C ASN A 98 3.11 6.92 12.31
N LEU A 99 2.38 7.10 13.42
CA LEU A 99 2.02 5.93 14.20
C LEU A 99 1.31 4.96 13.23
N PRO A 100 1.50 3.64 13.38
CA PRO A 100 0.73 2.67 12.62
C PRO A 100 -0.72 3.08 12.79
N ASP A 101 -1.37 3.39 11.67
CA ASP A 101 -2.68 4.01 11.66
C ASP A 101 -3.59 3.17 12.56
N THR A 102 -3.92 3.72 13.71
CA THR A 102 -4.56 2.98 14.82
C THR A 102 -6.07 2.83 14.57
N LEU A 103 -6.50 3.28 13.38
CA LEU A 103 -7.80 3.07 12.76
C LEU A 103 -7.78 1.67 12.10
N GLN A 104 -8.04 0.54 12.75
CA GLN A 104 -9.15 0.27 13.66
C GLN A 104 -8.78 -0.90 14.59
N TYR A 105 -8.97 -0.68 15.88
CA TYR A 105 -9.06 -1.63 17.00
C TYR A 105 -10.17 -2.71 16.84
N VAL A 106 -10.51 -3.12 15.63
CA VAL A 106 -11.64 -4.01 15.33
C VAL A 106 -11.13 -5.38 14.87
N TYR A 107 -10.19 -5.96 15.61
CA TYR A 107 -9.95 -7.40 15.56
C TYR A 107 -9.63 -7.91 16.97
N LEU A 108 -10.62 -7.76 17.87
CA LEU A 108 -10.89 -8.62 19.03
C LEU A 108 -9.77 -8.76 20.07
N ASN A 109 -9.86 -7.94 21.14
CA ASN A 109 -9.44 -8.21 22.53
C ASN A 109 -8.03 -8.77 22.84
N ASN A 110 -7.13 -8.97 21.89
CA ASN A 110 -5.77 -9.39 22.14
C ASN A 110 -4.81 -8.21 21.97
N ARG A 111 -3.96 -7.98 22.97
CA ARG A 111 -3.00 -6.88 23.05
C ARG A 111 -2.11 -6.86 21.80
N ILE A 112 -2.25 -5.80 21.00
CA ILE A 112 -1.38 -5.50 19.86
C ILE A 112 -0.05 -4.98 20.39
N VAL A 113 1.01 -5.77 20.24
CA VAL A 113 2.38 -5.25 20.30
C VAL A 113 2.75 -4.90 18.86
N PRO A 114 2.75 -3.61 18.47
CA PRO A 114 3.16 -3.23 17.13
C PRO A 114 4.65 -3.51 16.98
N TYR A 115 4.98 -4.69 16.45
CA TYR A 115 6.35 -5.02 16.05
C TYR A 115 6.65 -4.32 14.73
N GLN A 116 7.13 -3.07 14.80
CA GLN A 116 7.52 -2.30 13.61
C GLN A 116 8.82 -2.86 13.01
N LEU A 117 8.74 -3.94 12.24
CA LEU A 117 9.82 -4.33 11.35
C LEU A 117 9.46 -3.86 9.95
N THR A 118 10.24 -2.91 9.42
CA THR A 118 10.20 -2.70 7.97
C THR A 118 10.90 -3.89 7.30
N ALA A 119 10.38 -4.37 6.17
CA ALA A 119 10.99 -5.43 5.35
C ALA A 119 12.42 -5.09 4.85
N ARG A 120 12.85 -3.85 5.06
CA ARG A 120 14.14 -3.29 4.64
C ARG A 120 15.25 -3.59 5.63
N GLU A 121 14.99 -3.40 6.93
CA GLU A 121 15.99 -3.62 7.98
C GLU A 121 16.16 -5.11 8.30
N ASN A 122 15.17 -5.92 7.91
CA ASN A 122 15.14 -7.33 8.24
C ASN A 122 14.96 -8.16 6.98
N ARG A 123 15.95 -9.03 6.71
CA ARG A 123 15.81 -10.07 5.67
C ARG A 123 14.64 -10.99 5.99
N PHE A 124 14.49 -11.32 7.27
CA PHE A 124 13.45 -12.19 7.78
C PHE A 124 12.60 -11.46 8.81
N ALA A 125 11.27 -11.55 8.72
CA ALA A 125 10.39 -11.26 9.84
C ALA A 125 9.97 -12.58 10.48
N GLU A 126 10.27 -12.74 11.76
CA GLU A 126 9.70 -13.82 12.57
C GLU A 126 8.31 -13.41 13.05
N ILE A 127 7.36 -14.33 12.95
CA ILE A 127 6.04 -14.24 13.55
C ILE A 127 5.98 -15.41 14.53
N PRO A 128 6.13 -15.16 15.85
CA PRO A 128 6.12 -16.25 16.83
C PRO A 128 4.83 -17.08 16.76
N ALA A 129 4.84 -18.25 17.39
CA ALA A 129 3.67 -19.12 17.46
C ALA A 129 2.45 -18.39 18.05
N GLN A 130 1.26 -18.66 17.50
CA GLN A 130 -0.03 -18.12 17.99
C GLN A 130 -0.09 -16.60 18.23
N THR A 131 0.80 -15.82 17.62
CA THR A 131 0.81 -14.36 17.75
C THR A 131 0.65 -13.68 16.39
N PHE A 132 0.74 -12.36 16.39
CA PHE A 132 0.69 -11.56 15.19
C PHE A 132 1.73 -10.45 15.19
N VAL A 133 2.11 -10.07 13.96
CA VAL A 133 3.06 -9.00 13.69
C VAL A 133 2.43 -8.02 12.70
N ALA A 134 2.61 -6.73 12.95
CA ALA A 134 2.15 -5.66 12.09
C ALA A 134 3.32 -5.08 11.30
N ILE A 135 3.22 -5.08 9.97
CA ILE A 135 4.26 -4.59 9.07
C ILE A 135 3.65 -3.45 8.27
N ALA A 136 4.21 -2.26 8.44
CA ALA A 136 3.64 -1.02 7.90
C ALA A 136 4.71 -0.15 7.22
N ASP A 137 4.24 0.96 6.65
CA ASP A 137 5.06 2.09 6.16
C ASP A 137 5.86 1.87 4.88
N PHE A 138 5.32 1.06 3.96
CA PHE A 138 5.79 1.11 2.57
C PHE A 138 5.06 2.23 1.83
N PRO A 139 5.74 3.31 1.41
CA PRO A 139 5.17 4.32 0.56
C PRO A 139 5.07 3.78 -0.87
N ILE A 140 3.87 3.84 -1.42
CA ILE A 140 3.65 3.83 -2.85
C ILE A 140 3.84 5.28 -3.33
N ARG A 141 5.08 5.66 -3.62
CA ARG A 141 5.36 6.87 -4.42
C ARG A 141 5.52 6.43 -5.86
N PHE A 142 4.42 6.41 -6.60
CA PHE A 142 4.47 6.15 -8.04
C PHE A 142 4.15 7.41 -8.81
N VAL A 143 5.02 7.77 -9.74
CA VAL A 143 4.69 8.69 -10.82
C VAL A 143 3.72 7.94 -11.74
N ILE A 144 2.57 8.54 -12.04
CA ILE A 144 1.68 8.04 -13.09
C ILE A 144 2.45 8.20 -14.41
N GLN A 145 3.03 7.11 -14.91
CA GLN A 145 3.55 7.10 -16.26
C GLN A 145 2.34 7.04 -17.19
N HIS A 146 1.95 8.19 -17.73
CA HIS A 146 1.09 8.22 -18.90
C HIS A 146 1.85 7.48 -20.00
N LEU A 147 1.41 6.27 -20.34
CA LEU A 147 1.79 5.65 -21.60
C LEU A 147 1.29 6.61 -22.66
N ASN A 148 2.19 7.39 -23.25
CA ASN A 148 1.90 8.10 -24.48
C ASN A 148 1.49 7.03 -25.49
N ALA A 149 0.18 6.90 -25.71
CA ALA A 149 -0.39 6.13 -26.80
C ALA A 149 -0.05 6.85 -28.11
N ASN A 150 1.22 6.78 -28.50
CA ASN A 150 1.71 7.20 -29.79
C ASN A 150 2.79 6.20 -30.23
N VAL A 151 2.44 4.92 -30.20
CA VAL A 151 3.02 3.97 -31.14
C VAL A 151 2.01 3.88 -32.28
N LYS A 152 2.09 4.86 -33.18
CA LYS A 152 1.56 4.70 -34.52
C LYS A 152 2.26 3.49 -35.14
N GLY A 153 1.48 2.61 -35.76
CA GLY A 153 2.03 1.57 -36.62
C GLY A 153 2.80 2.14 -37.80
N VAL A 154 3.36 1.20 -38.57
CA VAL A 154 4.10 1.32 -39.83
C VAL A 154 5.60 1.56 -39.67
N ALA A 155 6.39 0.47 -39.70
CA ALA A 155 6.97 -0.08 -40.93
C ALA A 155 7.34 -1.55 -40.71
#